data_AF-A0A2N1QL64-F1
#
_entry.id   AF-A0A2N1QL64-F1
#
_cell.length_a   1.000
_cell.length_b   1.000
_cell.length_c   1.000
_cell.angle_alpha   90.00
_cell.angle_beta   90.00
_cell.angle_gamma   90.00
#
_symmetry.space_group_name_H-M   'P 1'
#
loop_
_entity.id
_entity.type
_entity.pdbx_description
1 polymer ?
#
loop_
_entity_poly.entity_id
_entity_poly.type
_entity_poly.pdbx_seq_one_letter_code
_entity_poly.pdbx_strand_id
1 'polypeptide(L)'
;GKVIVVAGTNKIVKDLAAAEERIQMKAAPINNKRLGTPNPCSRTGVCMDCQGPTRICNVLTIISKRPLGTNFHVLIVGEELGF
;
A
#
# COMPACT_ATOMS: atom_id res chain seq x y z
N GLY A 1 13.64 -18.80 -5.91
CA GLY A 1 14.09 -17.77 -4.94
C GLY A 1 13.20 -17.79 -3.70
N LYS A 2 13.59 -17.07 -2.64
CA LYS A 2 12.76 -16.85 -1.44
C LYS A 2 12.25 -15.41 -1.46
N VAL A 3 10.94 -15.22 -1.32
CA VAL A 3 10.31 -13.89 -1.17
C VAL A 3 10.10 -13.62 0.31
N ILE A 4 10.54 -12.45 0.76
CA ILE A 4 10.33 -11.97 2.12
C ILE A 4 9.62 -10.61 2.02
N VAL A 5 8.40 -10.53 2.53
CA VAL A 5 7.66 -9.28 2.71
C VAL A 5 7.95 -8.77 4.10
N VAL A 6 8.49 -7.56 4.21
CA VAL A 6 8.74 -6.90 5.49
C VAL A 6 7.75 -5.75 5.63
N ALA A 7 6.99 -5.73 6.72
CA ALA A 7 5.98 -4.72 6.99
C ALA A 7 6.00 -4.31 8.47
N GLY A 8 5.72 -3.03 8.73
CA GLY A 8 5.52 -2.53 10.09
C GLY A 8 4.12 -2.85 10.64
N THR A 9 3.95 -2.74 11.95
CA THR A 9 2.65 -2.92 12.64
C THR A 9 1.58 -1.96 12.12
N ASN A 10 1.99 -0.79 11.62
CA ASN A 10 1.11 0.20 10.98
C ASN A 10 0.36 -0.31 9.73
N LYS A 11 0.59 -1.54 9.25
CA LYS A 11 -0.08 -2.16 8.10
C LYS A 11 -1.11 -3.24 8.48
N ILE A 12 -1.25 -3.55 9.77
CA ILE A 12 -2.27 -4.47 10.27
C ILE A 12 -3.59 -3.70 10.43
N VAL A 13 -4.66 -4.24 9.85
CA VAL A 13 -6.01 -3.67 9.88
C VAL A 13 -7.04 -4.80 10.08
N LYS A 14 -8.27 -4.43 10.43
CA LYS A 14 -9.34 -5.38 10.78
C LYS A 14 -9.81 -6.27 9.61
N ASP A 15 -9.88 -5.73 8.40
CA ASP A 15 -10.51 -6.38 7.24
C ASP A 15 -10.02 -5.75 5.91
N LEU A 16 -10.49 -6.31 4.78
CA LEU A 16 -10.13 -5.84 3.44
C LEU A 16 -10.59 -4.39 3.17
N ALA A 17 -11.78 -4.00 3.65
CA ALA A 17 -12.29 -2.65 3.48
C ALA A 17 -11.39 -1.62 4.19
N ALA A 18 -10.96 -1.92 5.42
CA ALA A 18 -10.01 -1.11 6.17
C ALA A 18 -8.62 -1.09 5.52
N ALA A 19 -8.21 -2.16 4.82
CA ALA A 19 -6.96 -2.17 4.07
C ALA A 19 -7.01 -1.21 2.87
N GLU A 20 -8.12 -1.24 2.12
CA GLU A 20 -8.35 -0.31 1.01
C GLU A 20 -8.45 1.14 1.49
N GLU A 21 -9.18 1.40 2.57
CA GLU A 21 -9.29 2.73 3.18
C GLU A 21 -7.90 3.24 3.60
N ARG A 22 -7.09 2.42 4.28
CA ARG A 22 -5.72 2.78 4.66
C ARG A 22 -4.85 3.12 3.45
N ILE A 23 -5.00 2.40 2.34
CA ILE A 23 -4.29 2.70 1.10
C ILE A 23 -4.71 4.07 0.56
N GLN A 24 -6.01 4.34 0.52
CA GLN A 24 -6.59 5.57 -0.02
C GLN A 24 -6.33 6.81 0.84
N MET A 25 -6.34 6.65 2.16
CA MET A 25 -6.29 7.76 3.13
C MET A 25 -4.88 8.02 3.67
N LYS A 26 -3.99 7.02 3.66
CA LYS A 26 -2.64 7.14 4.23
C LYS A 26 -1.55 6.81 3.22
N ALA A 27 -1.56 5.59 2.67
CA ALA A 27 -0.41 5.10 1.91
C ALA A 27 -0.20 5.84 0.58
N ALA A 28 -1.24 5.88 -0.26
CA ALA A 28 -1.15 6.46 -1.59
C ALA A 28 -0.94 7.98 -1.56
N PRO A 29 -1.65 8.80 -0.75
CA PRO A 29 -1.41 10.24 -0.69
C PRO A 29 0.01 10.58 -0.24
N ILE A 30 0.52 9.94 0.82
CA ILE A 30 1.88 10.19 1.34
C ILE A 30 2.93 9.79 0.30
N ASN A 31 2.76 8.66 -0.39
CA ASN A 31 3.71 8.23 -1.42
C ASN A 31 3.70 9.16 -2.64
N ASN A 32 2.53 9.62 -3.08
CA ASN A 32 2.42 10.61 -4.15
C ASN A 32 3.11 11.93 -3.79
N LYS A 33 2.93 12.39 -2.54
CA LYS A 33 3.63 13.56 -2.01
C LYS A 33 5.16 13.36 -1.97
N ARG A 34 5.64 12.20 -1.50
CA ARG A 34 7.07 11.84 -1.49
C ARG A 34 7.68 11.87 -2.90
N LEU A 35 6.94 11.36 -3.89
CA LEU A 35 7.38 11.29 -5.28
C LEU A 35 7.19 12.62 -6.05
N GLY A 36 6.55 13.62 -5.44
CA GLY A 36 6.29 14.91 -6.09
C GLY A 36 5.32 14.81 -7.28
N THR A 37 4.43 13.81 -7.31
CA THR A 37 3.50 13.66 -8.43
C THR A 37 2.45 14.76 -8.42
N PRO A 38 1.94 15.19 -9.58
CA PRO A 38 0.91 16.23 -9.68
C PRO A 38 -0.50 15.70 -9.36
N ASN A 39 -0.62 14.49 -8.80
CA ASN A 39 -1.92 13.86 -8.56
C ASN A 39 -2.73 14.61 -7.49
N PRO A 40 -4.06 14.64 -7.58
CA PRO A 40 -4.90 15.39 -6.64
C PRO A 40 -4.66 15.04 -5.17
N CYS A 41 -4.41 13.74 -4.88
CA CYS A 41 -4.16 13.25 -3.52
C CYS A 41 -2.90 13.83 -2.87
N SER A 42 -1.92 14.32 -3.65
CA SER A 42 -0.75 15.03 -3.12
C SER A 42 -1.12 16.37 -2.45
N ARG A 43 -2.25 16.97 -2.86
CA ARG A 43 -2.73 18.26 -2.37
C ARG A 43 -3.85 18.10 -1.34
N THR A 44 -4.80 17.21 -1.60
CA THR A 44 -5.97 16.99 -0.74
C THR A 44 -5.66 16.15 0.49
N GLY A 45 -4.57 15.37 0.47
CA GLY A 45 -4.20 14.44 1.55
C GLY A 45 -5.02 13.15 1.56
N VAL A 46 -6.01 13.01 0.68
CA VAL A 46 -6.91 11.85 0.58
C VAL A 46 -7.11 11.44 -0.88
N CYS A 47 -7.48 10.18 -1.12
CA CYS A 47 -7.76 9.70 -2.47
C CYS A 47 -8.94 10.46 -3.10
N MET A 48 -8.80 10.83 -4.38
CA MET A 48 -9.84 11.49 -5.18
C MET A 48 -10.29 10.62 -6.36
N ASP A 49 -10.01 9.32 -6.32
CA ASP A 49 -10.27 8.35 -7.38
C ASP A 49 -9.85 8.83 -8.79
N CYS A 50 -8.66 9.43 -8.88
CA CYS A 50 -8.19 10.03 -10.12
C CYS A 50 -7.87 8.96 -11.18
N GLN A 51 -8.17 9.26 -12.45
CA GLN A 51 -7.88 8.38 -13.60
C GLN A 51 -6.82 8.98 -14.55
N GLY A 52 -5.98 9.89 -14.03
CA GLY A 52 -4.96 10.58 -14.82
C GLY A 52 -3.76 9.69 -15.18
N PRO A 53 -3.01 10.03 -16.24
CA PRO A 53 -1.86 9.25 -16.71
C PRO A 53 -0.71 9.16 -15.69
N THR A 54 -0.69 10.06 -14.70
CA THR A 54 0.32 10.10 -13.63
C THR A 54 -0.08 9.30 -12.39
N ARG A 55 -1.23 8.60 -12.40
CA ARG A 55 -1.67 7.75 -11.28
C ARG A 55 -0.65 6.63 -11.03
N ILE A 56 -0.26 6.46 -9.77
CA ILE A 56 0.70 5.42 -9.35
C ILE A 56 0.06 4.24 -8.61
N CYS A 57 -1.13 4.43 -8.03
CA CYS A 57 -1.87 3.40 -7.28
C CYS A 57 -2.82 2.61 -8.21
N ASN A 58 -2.25 1.93 -9.20
CA ASN A 58 -3.00 1.27 -10.28
C ASN A 58 -3.39 -0.18 -9.99
N VAL A 59 -2.77 -0.82 -9.00
CA VAL A 59 -2.94 -2.26 -8.76
C VAL A 59 -3.19 -2.52 -7.28
N LEU A 60 -4.23 -3.31 -7.01
CA LEU A 60 -4.45 -3.97 -5.72
C LEU A 60 -4.17 -5.47 -5.90
N THR A 61 -3.40 -6.06 -4.99
CA THR A 61 -3.10 -7.50 -5.00
C THR A 61 -3.52 -8.12 -3.68
N ILE A 62 -4.35 -9.16 -3.76
CA ILE A 62 -4.78 -9.96 -2.62
C ILE A 62 -4.13 -11.34 -2.75
N ILE A 63 -3.34 -11.74 -1.75
CA ILE A 63 -2.67 -13.04 -1.71
C ILE A 63 -3.42 -13.94 -0.72
N SER A 64 -4.35 -14.75 -1.23
CA SER A 64 -5.16 -15.64 -0.38
C SER A 64 -4.38 -16.86 0.13
N LYS A 65 -3.29 -17.26 -0.56
CA LYS A 65 -2.43 -18.40 -0.19
C LYS A 65 -1.02 -18.19 -0.72
N ARG A 66 -0.04 -18.86 -0.09
CA ARG A 66 1.33 -18.95 -0.61
C ARG A 66 1.34 -19.35 -2.10
N PRO A 67 1.97 -18.55 -2.99
CA PRO A 67 2.10 -18.89 -4.40
C PRO A 67 2.84 -20.21 -4.63
N LEU A 68 2.42 -20.96 -5.64
CA LEU A 68 3.07 -22.22 -6.02
C LEU A 68 4.51 -21.95 -6.52
N GLY A 69 5.42 -22.88 -6.24
CA GLY A 69 6.81 -22.80 -6.69
C GLY A 69 7.67 -21.72 -5.99
N THR A 70 7.13 -20.97 -5.03
CA THR A 70 7.86 -19.93 -4.31
C THR A 70 7.77 -20.11 -2.79
N ASN A 71 8.91 -19.99 -2.12
CA ASN A 71 8.94 -19.82 -0.67
C ASN A 71 8.60 -18.36 -0.36
N PHE A 72 7.60 -18.16 0.49
CA PHE A 72 7.06 -16.84 0.79
C PHE A 72 6.95 -16.66 2.30
N HIS A 73 7.51 -15.58 2.82
CA HIS A 73 7.50 -15.27 4.25
C HIS A 73 7.05 -13.82 4.47
N VAL A 74 6.20 -13.60 5.45
CA VAL A 74 5.79 -12.26 5.89
C VAL A 74 6.37 -12.02 7.27
N LEU A 75 7.25 -11.02 7.38
CA LEU A 75 7.85 -10.58 8.63
C LEU A 75 7.19 -9.27 9.06
N ILE A 76 6.53 -9.29 10.21
CA ILE A 76 6.00 -8.08 10.84
C ILE A 76 7.04 -7.56 11.84
N VAL A 77 7.49 -6.34 11.62
CA VAL A 77 8.36 -5.60 12.52
C VAL A 77 7.49 -4.83 13.51
N GLY A 78 7.84 -4.86 14.80
CA GLY A 78 7.10 -4.24 15.90
C GLY A 78 7.02 -2.70 15.87
N GLU A 79 7.45 -2.06 14.79
CA GLU A 79 7.56 -0.60 14.64
C GLU A 79 6.71 -0.10 13.47
N GLU A 80 6.42 1.20 13.44
CA GLU A 80 5.80 1.84 12.28
C GLU A 80 6.83 2.05 11.16
N LEU A 81 6.66 1.37 10.03
CA LEU A 81 7.57 1.47 8.89
C LEU A 81 6.87 2.03 7.66
N GLY A 82 7.52 2.95 6.96
CA GLY A 82 6.98 3.58 5.74
C GLY A 82 5.68 4.35 5.99
N PHE A 83 4.77 4.32 5.02
CA PHE A 83 3.44 4.95 5.07
C PHE A 83 2.32 3.93 5.09
#